data_AF-A0A835D512-F1
#
_entry.id   AF-A0A835D512-F1
#
_cell.length_a   1.000
_cell.length_b   1.000
_cell.length_c   1.000
_cell.angle_alpha   90.00
_cell.angle_beta   90.00
_cell.angle_gamma   90.00
#
_symmetry.space_group_name_H-M   'P 1'
#
loop_
_entity.id
_entity.type
_entity.pdbx_description
1 polymer ?
#
loop_
_entity_poly.entity_id
_entity_poly.type
_entity_poly.pdbx_seq_one_letter_code
_entity_poly.pdbx_strand_id
1 'polypeptide(L)'
;MAERESVSVGKCEPLERAFMECLRRVPAGVQRDMACRHLNQSLANCLVSVACPREWEAVQSLCSSAGTSLKRSQCLQAQHSLSFCLSSLPQPQLETQTLF
;
A
#
# COMPACT_ATOMS: atom_id res chain seq x y z
N MET A 1 16.43 -18.59 -16.66
CA MET A 1 16.56 -17.35 -17.46
C MET A 1 15.15 -16.80 -17.56
N ALA A 2 14.71 -16.01 -16.57
CA ALA A 2 14.66 -14.54 -16.57
C ALA A 2 13.37 -13.99 -17.19
N GLU A 3 12.23 -14.20 -16.51
CA GLU A 3 11.01 -13.39 -16.66
C GLU A 3 10.81 -12.61 -15.34
N ARG A 4 11.53 -11.51 -15.23
CA ARG A 4 11.36 -10.49 -14.20
C ARG A 4 11.18 -9.17 -14.93
N GLU A 5 9.97 -8.83 -15.35
CA GLU A 5 9.67 -7.45 -15.72
C GLU A 5 8.16 -7.16 -15.69
N SER A 6 7.77 -6.09 -14.98
CA SER A 6 6.53 -5.28 -15.10
C SER A 6 5.12 -5.83 -14.84
N VAL A 7 4.90 -7.05 -14.33
CA VAL A 7 3.52 -7.58 -14.06
C VAL A 7 2.90 -7.07 -12.73
N SER A 8 3.69 -6.44 -11.86
CA SER A 8 3.28 -6.06 -10.51
C SER A 8 2.47 -4.76 -10.45
N VAL A 9 2.89 -3.70 -11.14
CA VAL A 9 2.26 -2.36 -11.03
C VAL A 9 0.88 -2.30 -11.70
N GLY A 10 0.68 -3.01 -12.81
CA GLY A 10 -0.61 -3.04 -13.53
C GLY A 10 -1.77 -3.66 -12.74
N LYS A 11 -1.49 -4.38 -11.64
CA LYS A 11 -2.55 -5.01 -10.82
C LYS A 11 -3.39 -4.01 -10.04
N CYS A 12 -2.82 -2.85 -9.69
CA CYS A 12 -3.50 -1.82 -8.92
C CYS A 12 -4.05 -0.67 -9.78
N GLU A 13 -3.76 -0.67 -11.09
CA GLU A 13 -4.17 0.38 -12.04
C GLU A 13 -5.70 0.65 -12.04
N PRO A 14 -6.59 -0.36 -11.96
CA PRO A 14 -8.04 -0.08 -11.91
C PRO A 14 -8.44 0.71 -10.65
N LEU A 15 -7.82 0.42 -9.50
CA LEU A 15 -8.07 1.12 -8.25
C LEU A 15 -7.47 2.54 -8.28
N GLU A 16 -6.29 2.69 -8.87
CA GLU A 16 -5.65 3.98 -9.08
C GLU A 16 -6.54 4.89 -9.93
N ARG A 17 -7.05 4.38 -11.06
CA ARG A 17 -7.96 5.12 -11.94
C ARG A 17 -9.24 5.52 -11.22
N ALA A 18 -9.85 4.62 -10.45
CA ALA A 18 -11.06 4.91 -9.69
C ALA A 18 -10.81 5.99 -8.62
N PHE A 19 -9.68 5.91 -7.91
CA PHE A 19 -9.28 6.91 -6.93
C PHE A 19 -9.06 8.29 -7.57
N MET A 20 -8.33 8.35 -8.68
CA MET A 20 -8.08 9.58 -9.43
C MET A 20 -9.38 10.22 -9.94
N GLU A 21 -10.33 9.42 -10.44
CA GLU A 21 -11.64 9.92 -10.87
C GLU A 21 -12.46 10.46 -9.69
N CYS A 22 -12.37 9.84 -8.50
CA CYS A 22 -12.99 10.38 -7.29
C CYS A 22 -12.40 11.74 -6.91
N LEU A 23 -11.07 11.87 -6.92
CA LEU A 23 -10.38 13.13 -6.63
C LEU A 23 -10.73 14.23 -7.64
N ARG A 24 -10.96 13.86 -8.91
CA ARG A 24 -11.38 14.80 -9.97
C ARG A 24 -12.81 15.28 -9.77
N ARG A 25 -13.72 14.42 -9.32
CA ARG A 25 -15.14 14.74 -9.14
C ARG A 25 -15.44 15.51 -7.86
N VAL A 26 -14.70 15.23 -6.79
CA VAL A 26 -14.97 15.82 -5.47
C VAL A 26 -13.98 16.96 -5.19
N PRO A 27 -14.46 18.20 -4.95
CA PRO A 27 -13.59 19.33 -4.65
C PRO A 27 -12.69 19.09 -3.43
N ALA A 28 -11.50 19.67 -3.42
CA ALA A 28 -10.55 19.52 -2.32
C ALA A 28 -11.14 19.97 -0.97
N GLY A 29 -10.85 19.20 0.09
CA GLY A 29 -11.29 19.46 1.46
C GLY A 29 -11.70 18.18 2.18
N VAL A 30 -12.11 18.31 3.44
CA VAL A 30 -12.47 17.18 4.32
C VAL A 30 -13.53 16.25 3.70
N GLN A 31 -14.47 16.80 2.93
CA GLN A 31 -15.48 16.02 2.24
C GLN A 31 -14.88 15.07 1.19
N ARG A 32 -13.84 15.48 0.46
CA ARG A 32 -13.13 14.62 -0.49
C ARG A 32 -12.40 13.49 0.20
N ASP A 33 -11.70 13.79 1.28
CA ASP A 33 -10.99 12.77 2.05
C ASP A 33 -11.95 11.70 2.54
N MET A 34 -13.12 12.08 3.03
CA MET A 34 -14.16 11.11 3.43
C MET A 34 -14.75 10.36 2.24
N ALA A 35 -15.13 11.06 1.17
CA ALA A 35 -15.76 10.47 -0.01
C ALA A 35 -14.85 9.46 -0.73
N CYS A 36 -13.56 9.79 -0.86
CA CYS A 36 -12.57 8.97 -1.56
C CYS A 36 -11.78 8.03 -0.63
N ARG A 37 -12.04 8.04 0.69
CA ARG A 37 -11.30 7.26 1.70
C ARG A 37 -11.17 5.78 1.35
N HIS A 38 -12.29 5.17 0.94
CA HIS A 38 -12.35 3.74 0.68
C HIS A 38 -11.50 3.34 -0.54
N LEU A 39 -11.46 4.19 -1.57
CA LEU A 39 -10.62 4.00 -2.75
C LEU A 39 -9.14 4.18 -2.40
N ASN A 40 -8.81 5.22 -1.62
CA ASN A 40 -7.45 5.43 -1.13
C ASN A 40 -6.95 4.22 -0.33
N GLN A 41 -7.75 3.74 0.63
CA GLN A 41 -7.42 2.57 1.44
C GLN A 41 -7.25 1.31 0.60
N SER A 42 -8.14 1.08 -0.38
CA SER A 42 -8.08 -0.08 -1.25
C SER A 42 -6.85 -0.05 -2.15
N LEU A 43 -6.54 1.11 -2.72
CA LEU A 43 -5.33 1.32 -3.52
C LEU A 43 -4.07 1.11 -2.68
N ALA A 44 -3.99 1.69 -1.49
CA ALA A 44 -2.86 1.51 -0.57
C ALA A 44 -2.64 0.02 -0.24
N ASN A 45 -3.72 -0.69 0.12
CA ASN A 45 -3.64 -2.13 0.41
C ASN A 45 -3.17 -2.94 -0.82
N CYS A 46 -3.65 -2.59 -2.02
CA CYS A 46 -3.21 -3.25 -3.25
C CYS A 46 -1.71 -3.05 -3.47
N LEU A 47 -1.23 -1.80 -3.40
CA LEU A 47 0.17 -1.47 -3.60
C LEU A 47 1.08 -2.18 -2.58
N VAL A 48 0.69 -2.20 -1.30
CA VAL A 48 1.42 -2.90 -0.25
C VAL A 48 1.45 -4.41 -0.52
N SER A 49 0.33 -5.00 -0.95
CA SER A 49 0.25 -6.44 -1.27
C SER A 49 1.12 -6.83 -2.47
N VAL A 50 1.33 -5.90 -3.40
CA VAL A 50 2.19 -6.10 -4.56
C VAL A 50 3.67 -5.95 -4.19
N ALA A 51 3.99 -4.95 -3.37
CA ALA A 51 5.37 -4.61 -3.04
C ALA A 51 5.98 -5.55 -2.00
N CYS A 52 5.20 -5.95 -0.99
CA CYS A 52 5.62 -6.80 0.13
C CYS A 52 4.58 -7.92 0.37
N PRO A 53 4.41 -8.86 -0.57
CA PRO A 53 3.30 -9.81 -0.55
C PRO A 53 3.29 -10.72 0.68
N ARG A 54 4.46 -11.22 1.09
CA ARG A 54 4.58 -12.17 2.22
C ARG A 54 4.32 -11.47 3.55
N GLU A 55 4.91 -10.31 3.74
CA GLU A 55 4.77 -9.52 4.95
C GLU A 55 3.33 -8.99 5.08
N TRP A 56 2.72 -8.59 3.96
CA TRP A 56 1.32 -8.19 3.93
C TRP A 56 0.36 -9.32 4.29
N GLU A 57 0.54 -10.51 3.71
CA GLU A 57 -0.25 -11.70 4.04
C GLU A 57 -0.12 -12.08 5.53
N ALA A 58 1.09 -12.01 6.08
CA ALA A 58 1.33 -12.25 7.50
C ALA A 58 0.56 -11.26 8.38
N VAL A 59 0.55 -9.98 8.03
CA VAL A 59 -0.24 -8.97 8.76
C VAL A 59 -1.74 -9.26 8.67
N GLN A 60 -2.27 -9.59 7.49
CA GLN A 60 -3.68 -9.95 7.31
C GLN A 60 -4.08 -11.17 8.17
N SER A 61 -3.23 -12.19 8.22
CA SER A 61 -3.49 -13.40 9.01
C SER A 61 -3.35 -13.20 10.52
N LEU A 62 -2.37 -12.42 10.98
CA LEU A 62 -2.01 -12.33 12.39
C LEU A 62 -2.71 -11.17 13.12
N CYS A 63 -3.01 -10.08 12.42
CA CYS A 63 -3.55 -8.85 13.01
C CYS A 63 -5.07 -8.72 12.92
N SER A 64 -5.77 -9.69 12.31
CA SER A 64 -7.22 -9.65 12.09
C SER A 64 -8.08 -10.00 13.31
N SER A 65 -7.48 -10.43 14.43
CA SER A 65 -8.23 -10.84 15.63
C SER A 65 -7.63 -10.28 16.92
N ALA A 66 -8.49 -9.95 17.89
CA ALA A 66 -8.11 -9.58 19.25
C ALA A 66 -7.66 -10.80 20.09
N GLY A 67 -6.76 -11.61 19.52
CA GLY A 67 -6.35 -12.90 20.04
C GLY A 67 -5.52 -12.85 21.33
N THR A 68 -4.89 -13.99 21.63
CA THR A 68 -4.02 -14.18 22.80
C THR A 68 -2.82 -13.22 22.81
N SER A 69 -2.16 -13.09 23.95
CA SER A 69 -0.91 -12.32 24.07
C SER A 69 0.12 -12.72 23.00
N LEU A 70 0.26 -14.04 22.74
CA LEU A 70 1.12 -14.56 21.68
C LEU A 70 0.73 -14.06 20.28
N LYS A 71 -0.57 -14.10 19.91
CA LYS A 71 -1.04 -13.57 18.62
C LYS A 71 -0.76 -12.07 18.48
N ARG A 72 -0.87 -11.30 19.58
CA ARG A 72 -0.54 -9.87 19.58
C ARG A 72 0.94 -9.64 19.32
N SER A 73 1.83 -10.39 19.99
CA SER A 73 3.27 -10.33 19.74
C SER A 73 3.62 -10.72 18.30
N GLN A 74 2.98 -11.75 17.75
CA GLN A 74 3.16 -12.16 16.34
C GLN A 74 2.67 -11.09 15.35
N CYS A 75 1.53 -10.47 15.62
CA CYS A 75 1.04 -9.34 14.83
C CYS A 75 2.02 -8.16 14.85
N LEU A 76 2.57 -7.80 16.01
CA LEU A 76 3.59 -6.74 16.12
C LEU A 76 4.84 -7.08 15.29
N GLN A 77 5.31 -8.33 15.36
CA GLN A 77 6.46 -8.78 14.57
C GLN A 77 6.18 -8.74 13.06
N ALA A 78 4.96 -9.11 12.64
CA ALA A 78 4.54 -9.04 11.24
C ALA A 78 4.49 -7.58 10.75
N GLN A 79 3.96 -6.66 11.56
CA GLN A 79 3.98 -5.22 11.25
C GLN A 79 5.40 -4.68 11.11
N HIS A 80 6.31 -5.06 12.01
CA HIS A 80 7.71 -4.64 11.92
C HIS A 80 8.39 -5.16 10.65
N SER A 81 8.13 -6.43 10.30
CA SER A 81 8.65 -7.04 9.06
C SER A 81 8.13 -6.32 7.81
N LEU A 82 6.84 -5.96 7.79
CA LEU A 82 6.24 -5.19 6.70
C LEU A 82 6.87 -3.81 6.57
N SER A 83 7.03 -3.08 7.69
CA SER A 83 7.68 -1.76 7.70
C SER A 83 9.10 -1.84 7.15
N PHE A 84 9.87 -2.88 7.52
CA PHE A 84 11.21 -3.10 6.99
C PHE A 84 11.22 -3.35 5.48
N CYS A 85 10.32 -4.21 4.99
CA CYS A 85 10.19 -4.47 3.56
C CYS A 85 9.87 -3.19 2.78
N LEU A 86 8.88 -2.41 3.23
CA LEU A 86 8.49 -1.15 2.60
C LEU A 86 9.63 -0.12 2.59
N SER A 87 10.41 -0.05 3.67
CA SER A 87 11.55 0.88 3.79
C SER A 87 12.72 0.48 2.89
N SER A 88 12.81 -0.80 2.53
CA SER A 88 13.84 -1.35 1.65
C SER A 88 13.50 -1.17 0.17
N LEU A 89 12.27 -0.75 -0.15
CA LEU A 89 11.88 -0.46 -1.53
C LEU A 89 12.65 0.76 -2.03
N PRO A 90 13.08 0.76 -3.30
CA PRO A 90 13.63 1.95 -3.92
C PRO A 90 12.61 3.08 -3.79
N GLN A 91 12.98 4.17 -3.13
CA GLN A 91 12.17 5.37 -3.16
C GLN A 91 12.11 5.85 -4.62
N PRO A 92 10.95 6.25 -5.15
CA PRO A 92 10.91 6.95 -6.42
C PRO A 92 11.82 8.17 -6.26
N GLN A 93 12.89 8.20 -7.04
CA GLN A 93 13.76 9.36 -7.14
C GLN A 93 12.87 10.47 -7.72
N LEU A 94 12.31 11.29 -6.84
CA LEU A 94 11.96 12.65 -7.20
C LEU A 94 13.32 13.32 -7.41
N GLU A 95 13.92 13.05 -8.57
CA GLU A 95 15.09 13.79 -9.03
C GLU A 95 14.65 15.24 -9.06
N THR A 96 15.09 15.96 -8.04
CA THR A 96 15.07 17.39 -7.93
C THR A 96 15.66 17.92 -9.24
N GLN A 97 14.80 18.32 -10.17
CA GLN A 97 15.17 19.23 -11.25
C GLN A 97 15.50 20.57 -10.58
N THR A 98 16.70 20.64 -10.01
CA THR A 98 17.41 21.87 -9.67
C THR A 98 18.62 21.94 -10.57
N LEU A 99 18.43 22.05 -11.88
CA LEU A 99 19.48 22.46 -12.82
C LEU A 99 18.86 23.18 -14.03
N PHE A 100 18.62 24.49 -13.85
CA PHE A 100 18.92 25.63 -14.72
C PHE A 100 17.98 26.80 -14.40
#